data_AF-A0A383C0Z7-F1
#
_entry.id   AF-A0A383C0Z7-F1
#
_cell.length_a   1.000
_cell.length_b   1.000
_cell.length_c   1.000
_cell.angle_alpha   90.00
_cell.angle_beta   90.00
_cell.angle_gamma   90.00
#
_symmetry.space_group_name_H-M   'P 1'
#
loop_
_entity.id
_entity.type
_entity.pdbx_description
1 polymer ?
#
loop_
_entity_poly.entity_id
_entity_poly.type
_entity_poly.pdbx_seq_one_letter_code
_entity_poly.pdbx_strand_id
1 'polypeptide(L)'
;MNSLKFIFRYLKYIFISNNRHYIQSSFVYNFVTNVITTKTKDKSCTDIELLRRELILNNNKIQITDFGSGSKINSAKERKISDIAKNSAKTTKYGKLLYRIIKYYQPKKILELGSSLGISTCYLATGNPGANVLTIEGCPETAKLALKNFYKMKLKNIKLEIGNFDNKLISA
;
A
#
# COMPACT_ATOMS: atom_id res chain seq x y z
N MET A 1 -28.34 13.02 7.57
CA MET A 1 -28.24 13.23 9.04
C MET A 1 -26.85 12.87 9.63
N ASN A 2 -25.74 13.17 8.94
CA ASN A 2 -24.37 12.84 9.42
C ASN A 2 -23.34 13.97 9.27
N SER A 3 -23.54 14.94 8.35
CA SER A 3 -22.55 15.99 8.08
C SER A 3 -22.34 16.96 9.25
N LEU A 4 -23.40 17.37 9.97
CA LEU A 4 -23.26 18.21 11.17
C LEU A 4 -22.47 17.51 12.29
N LYS A 5 -22.69 16.21 12.47
CA LYS A 5 -21.91 15.41 13.45
C LYS A 5 -20.44 15.35 13.05
N PHE A 6 -20.12 15.23 11.77
CA PHE A 6 -18.74 15.28 11.28
C PHE A 6 -18.12 16.67 11.48
N ILE A 7 -18.85 17.75 11.19
CA ILE A 7 -18.40 19.13 11.40
C ILE A 7 -18.11 19.34 12.88
N PHE A 8 -19.03 18.97 13.77
CA PHE A 8 -18.83 19.12 15.21
C PHE A 8 -17.65 18.28 15.74
N ARG A 9 -17.51 17.03 15.27
CA ARG A 9 -16.34 16.19 15.61
C ARG A 9 -15.03 16.79 15.10
N TYR A 10 -15.04 17.40 13.92
CA TYR A 10 -13.87 18.04 13.33
C TYR A 10 -13.49 19.33 14.09
N LEU A 11 -14.46 20.17 14.43
CA LEU A 11 -14.24 21.36 15.27
C LEU A 11 -13.72 20.96 16.64
N LYS A 12 -14.35 19.98 17.29
CA LYS A 12 -13.88 19.42 18.57
C LYS A 12 -12.45 18.88 18.44
N TYR A 13 -12.11 18.20 17.34
CA TYR A 13 -10.75 17.74 17.09
C TYR A 13 -9.77 18.90 17.00
N ILE A 14 -10.08 19.98 16.27
CA ILE A 14 -9.21 21.17 16.17
C ILE A 14 -8.89 21.73 17.57
N PHE A 15 -9.89 21.82 18.45
CA PHE A 15 -9.71 22.36 19.80
C PHE A 15 -8.98 21.40 20.76
N ILE A 16 -8.98 20.09 20.51
CA ILE A 16 -8.36 19.09 21.38
C ILE A 16 -6.99 18.63 20.84
N SER A 17 -6.76 18.77 19.54
CA SER A 17 -5.56 18.21 18.90
C SER A 17 -4.30 18.88 19.42
N ASN A 18 -3.36 18.05 19.88
CA ASN A 18 -2.10 18.50 20.44
C ASN A 18 -0.99 18.46 19.37
N ASN A 19 -0.06 19.41 19.46
CA ASN A 19 1.08 19.51 18.55
C ASN A 19 2.19 18.52 18.91
N ARG A 20 3.16 18.34 17.99
CA ARG A 20 4.32 17.44 18.18
C ARG A 20 5.05 17.63 19.53
N HIS A 21 5.03 18.85 20.08
CA HIS A 21 5.71 19.21 21.34
C HIS A 21 5.05 18.64 22.60
N TYR A 22 3.80 18.16 22.51
CA TYR A 22 3.09 17.49 23.61
C TYR A 22 3.30 15.96 23.61
N ILE A 23 3.99 15.42 22.61
CA ILE A 23 4.25 13.99 22.50
C ILE A 23 5.39 13.62 23.47
N GLN A 24 5.06 12.96 24.57
CA GLN A 24 6.03 12.54 25.58
C GLN A 24 6.84 11.30 25.15
N SER A 25 6.27 10.45 24.29
CA SER A 25 6.99 9.30 23.74
C SER A 25 8.00 9.73 22.69
N SER A 26 9.31 9.60 22.99
CA SER A 26 10.38 9.88 22.03
C SER A 26 10.23 9.09 20.74
N PHE A 27 9.72 7.85 20.82
CA PHE A 27 9.41 7.02 19.64
C PHE A 27 8.36 7.69 18.74
N VAL A 28 7.21 8.09 19.31
CA VAL A 28 6.13 8.71 18.53
C VAL A 28 6.55 10.08 18.00
N TYR A 29 7.28 10.87 18.80
CA TYR A 29 7.81 12.16 18.37
C TYR A 29 8.71 12.03 17.14
N ASN A 30 9.66 11.09 17.19
CA ASN A 30 10.58 10.81 16.10
C ASN A 30 9.84 10.29 14.86
N PHE A 31 8.85 9.40 15.04
CA PHE A 31 8.04 8.91 13.93
C PHE A 31 7.27 10.03 13.22
N VAL A 32 6.58 10.88 13.98
CA VAL A 32 5.82 12.01 13.43
C VAL A 32 6.76 12.97 12.69
N THR A 33 7.85 13.37 13.35
CA THR A 33 8.77 14.38 12.84
C THR A 33 9.59 13.90 11.64
N ASN A 34 10.13 12.68 11.71
CA ASN A 34 11.08 12.18 10.71
C ASN A 34 10.42 11.38 9.59
N VAL A 35 9.22 10.85 9.80
CA VAL A 35 8.53 9.99 8.81
C VAL A 35 7.25 10.62 8.27
N ILE A 36 6.37 11.11 9.13
CA ILE A 36 5.07 11.65 8.71
C ILE A 36 5.23 13.04 8.07
N THR A 37 5.90 13.96 8.74
CA THR A 37 6.06 15.35 8.26
C THR A 37 7.12 15.50 7.18
N THR A 38 8.08 14.58 7.11
CA THR A 38 9.11 14.57 6.07
C THR A 38 8.52 14.30 4.69
N LYS A 39 8.98 15.06 3.68
CA LYS A 39 8.63 14.83 2.28
C LYS A 39 9.64 13.89 1.64
N THR A 40 9.18 12.99 0.76
CA THR A 40 10.06 12.19 -0.09
C THR A 40 10.67 13.11 -1.16
N LYS A 41 11.94 13.46 -1.02
CA LYS A 41 12.66 14.39 -1.92
C LYS A 41 13.42 13.68 -3.03
N ASP A 42 13.64 12.38 -2.90
CA ASP A 42 14.38 11.58 -3.88
C ASP A 42 13.51 11.12 -5.05
N LYS A 43 14.21 10.66 -6.11
CA LYS A 43 13.60 10.03 -7.28
C LYS A 43 13.28 8.55 -7.05
N SER A 44 13.46 8.01 -5.83
CA SER A 44 13.34 6.57 -5.57
C SER A 44 11.93 6.04 -5.84
N CYS A 45 10.91 6.89 -5.78
CA CYS A 45 9.53 6.51 -6.08
C CYS A 45 9.10 6.82 -7.52
N THR A 46 9.93 7.46 -8.35
CA THR A 46 9.53 7.94 -9.68
C THR A 46 9.07 6.80 -10.58
N ASP A 47 9.84 5.71 -10.64
CA ASP A 47 9.52 4.55 -11.48
C ASP A 47 8.22 3.86 -11.03
N ILE A 48 7.94 3.87 -9.72
CA ILE A 48 6.69 3.34 -9.16
C ILE A 48 5.49 4.19 -9.61
N GLU A 49 5.66 5.51 -9.69
CA GLU A 49 4.60 6.41 -10.17
C GLU A 49 4.42 6.35 -11.69
N LEU A 50 5.47 6.07 -12.45
CA LEU A 50 5.35 5.75 -13.88
C LEU A 50 4.56 4.46 -14.08
N LEU A 51 4.91 3.40 -13.35
CA LEU A 51 4.15 2.15 -13.34
C LEU A 51 2.66 2.38 -12.99
N ARG A 52 2.39 3.19 -11.96
CA ARG A 52 1.00 3.54 -11.58
C ARG A 52 0.25 4.17 -12.76
N ARG A 53 0.86 5.13 -13.46
CA ARG A 53 0.24 5.81 -14.61
C ARG A 53 -0.07 4.82 -15.74
N GLU A 54 0.87 3.93 -16.06
CA GLU A 54 0.66 2.88 -17.05
C GLU A 54 -0.53 1.99 -16.69
N LEU A 55 -0.62 1.55 -15.44
CA LEU A 55 -1.72 0.70 -14.97
C LEU A 55 -3.07 1.42 -14.99
N ILE A 56 -3.11 2.73 -14.69
CA ILE A 56 -4.32 3.56 -14.76
C ILE A 56 -4.82 3.72 -16.21
N LEU A 57 -3.94 3.66 -17.20
CA LEU A 57 -4.29 3.76 -18.62
C LEU A 57 -4.62 2.38 -19.24
N ASN A 58 -4.37 1.28 -18.53
CA ASN A 58 -4.58 -0.06 -19.05
C ASN A 58 -6.05 -0.49 -18.93
N ASN A 59 -6.74 -0.59 -20.06
CA ASN A 59 -8.15 -0.97 -20.14
C ASN A 59 -8.41 -2.46 -20.32
N ASN A 60 -7.37 -3.29 -20.30
CA ASN A 60 -7.53 -4.74 -20.37
C ASN A 60 -8.32 -5.23 -19.15
N LYS A 61 -9.16 -6.24 -19.37
CA LYS A 61 -9.93 -6.89 -18.32
C LYS A 61 -9.20 -8.14 -17.83
N ILE A 62 -9.32 -8.39 -16.53
CA ILE A 62 -8.84 -9.62 -15.91
C ILE A 62 -9.95 -10.21 -15.05
N GLN A 63 -9.90 -11.53 -14.87
CA GLN A 63 -10.80 -12.19 -13.94
C GLN A 63 -10.41 -11.87 -12.50
N ILE A 64 -11.42 -11.68 -11.64
CA ILE A 64 -11.22 -11.35 -10.23
C ILE A 64 -11.82 -12.45 -9.36
N THR A 65 -10.99 -12.98 -8.48
CA THR A 65 -11.41 -13.87 -7.40
C THR A 65 -11.43 -13.06 -6.11
N ASP A 66 -12.61 -12.88 -5.51
CA ASP A 66 -12.74 -12.19 -4.23
C ASP A 66 -12.65 -13.21 -3.09
N PHE A 67 -11.63 -13.05 -2.25
CA PHE A 67 -11.43 -13.85 -1.04
C PHE A 67 -11.76 -13.04 0.23
N GLY A 68 -12.26 -11.80 0.11
CA GLY A 68 -12.38 -10.82 1.19
C GLY A 68 -13.79 -10.35 1.53
N SER A 69 -13.84 -9.24 2.28
CA SER A 69 -14.97 -8.73 3.07
C SER A 69 -16.17 -8.16 2.28
N GLY A 70 -16.64 -8.86 1.25
CA GLY A 70 -17.94 -8.62 0.62
C GLY A 70 -18.07 -7.25 -0.04
N SER A 71 -17.14 -6.87 -0.92
CA SER A 71 -17.29 -5.67 -1.74
C SER A 71 -18.49 -5.82 -2.69
N LYS A 72 -19.69 -5.45 -2.23
CA LYS A 72 -20.93 -5.41 -3.02
C LYS A 72 -20.90 -4.38 -4.14
N ILE A 73 -19.82 -3.61 -4.27
CA ILE A 73 -19.69 -2.47 -5.20
C ILE A 73 -19.32 -2.96 -6.62
N ASN A 74 -18.74 -4.16 -6.78
CA ASN A 74 -18.47 -4.73 -8.09
C ASN A 74 -18.31 -6.26 -8.00
N SER A 75 -19.42 -6.98 -8.08
CA SER A 75 -19.49 -8.45 -8.17
C SER A 75 -19.13 -9.01 -9.56
N ALA A 76 -18.64 -8.16 -10.47
CA ALA A 76 -18.25 -8.58 -11.80
C ALA A 76 -17.03 -9.52 -11.72
N LYS A 77 -17.18 -10.72 -12.29
CA LYS A 77 -16.09 -11.69 -12.44
C LYS A 77 -14.91 -11.14 -13.23
N GLU A 78 -15.11 -10.07 -14.01
CA GLU A 78 -14.07 -9.37 -14.74
C GLU A 78 -14.00 -7.89 -14.36
N ARG A 79 -12.79 -7.36 -14.17
CA ARG A 79 -12.55 -5.93 -13.91
C ARG A 79 -11.43 -5.40 -14.80
N LYS A 80 -11.53 -4.13 -15.21
CA LYS A 80 -10.44 -3.45 -15.92
C LYS A 80 -9.26 -3.23 -14.97
N ILE A 81 -8.04 -3.39 -15.48
CA ILE A 81 -6.81 -3.11 -14.71
C ILE A 81 -6.81 -1.65 -14.23
N SER A 82 -7.24 -0.70 -15.07
CA SER A 82 -7.37 0.71 -14.72
C SER A 82 -8.29 0.97 -13.53
N ASP A 83 -9.41 0.25 -13.44
CA ASP A 83 -10.35 0.37 -12.32
C ASP A 83 -9.76 -0.21 -11.03
N ILE A 84 -8.99 -1.30 -11.12
CA ILE A 84 -8.29 -1.87 -9.96
C ILE A 84 -7.18 -0.92 -9.50
N ALA A 85 -6.38 -0.38 -10.43
CA ALA A 85 -5.29 0.55 -10.12
C ALA A 85 -5.80 1.84 -9.46
N LYS A 86 -6.96 2.36 -9.87
CA LYS A 86 -7.56 3.56 -9.27
C LYS A 86 -8.10 3.32 -7.85
N ASN A 87 -8.69 2.14 -7.61
CA ASN A 87 -9.46 1.89 -6.38
C ASN A 87 -8.70 1.08 -5.31
N SER A 88 -7.82 0.17 -5.73
CA SER A 88 -7.10 -0.74 -4.82
C SER A 88 -5.70 -0.22 -4.46
N ALA A 89 -5.07 0.56 -5.34
CA ALA A 89 -3.74 1.08 -5.04
C ALA A 89 -3.81 2.20 -4.00
N LYS A 90 -2.96 2.14 -2.97
CA LYS A 90 -2.77 3.27 -2.05
C LYS A 90 -2.42 4.51 -2.85
N THR A 91 -2.97 5.67 -2.49
CA THR A 91 -2.64 6.95 -3.15
C THR A 91 -1.13 7.22 -3.10
N THR A 92 -0.61 8.02 -4.03
CA THR A 92 0.80 8.48 -4.03
C THR A 92 1.26 8.96 -2.65
N LYS A 93 0.41 9.72 -1.94
CA LYS A 93 0.71 10.21 -0.58
C LYS A 93 1.04 9.07 0.37
N TYR A 94 0.23 8.02 0.39
CA TYR A 94 0.40 6.90 1.32
C TYR A 94 1.45 5.90 0.84
N GLY A 95 1.62 5.69 -0.47
CA GLY A 95 2.72 4.89 -1.01
C GLY A 95 4.08 5.49 -0.61
N LYS A 96 4.26 6.79 -0.81
CA LYS A 96 5.45 7.52 -0.36
C LYS A 96 5.64 7.49 1.15
N LEU A 97 4.55 7.48 1.93
CA LEU A 97 4.62 7.30 3.38
C LEU A 97 5.15 5.90 3.74
N LEU A 98 4.64 4.83 3.12
CA LEU A 98 5.14 3.47 3.32
C LEU A 98 6.64 3.38 3.02
N TYR A 99 7.08 3.94 1.89
CA TYR A 99 8.50 4.05 1.57
C TYR A 99 9.31 4.72 2.69
N ARG A 100 8.85 5.87 3.20
CA ARG A 100 9.54 6.58 4.30
C ARG A 100 9.57 5.77 5.59
N ILE A 101 8.51 5.05 5.92
CA ILE A 101 8.45 4.16 7.09
C ILE A 101 9.54 3.10 6.97
N ILE A 102 9.60 2.39 5.85
CA ILE A 102 10.59 1.33 5.63
C ILE A 102 12.01 1.92 5.58
N LYS A 103 12.19 3.06 4.90
CA LYS A 103 13.48 3.75 4.81
C LYS A 103 14.00 4.19 6.18
N TYR A 104 13.12 4.62 7.08
CA TYR A 104 13.49 5.07 8.41
C TYR A 104 13.82 3.91 9.36
N TYR A 105 12.96 2.88 9.41
CA TYR A 105 13.13 1.78 10.37
C TYR A 105 14.03 0.64 9.89
N GLN A 106 14.32 0.56 8.58
CA GLN A 106 15.17 -0.48 7.98
C GLN A 106 14.81 -1.92 8.43
N PRO A 107 13.53 -2.34 8.39
CA PRO A 107 13.15 -3.68 8.83
C PRO A 107 13.79 -4.75 7.94
N LYS A 108 14.18 -5.89 8.52
CA LYS A 108 14.76 -7.03 7.78
C LYS A 108 13.73 -7.90 7.09
N LYS A 109 12.51 -7.97 7.64
CA LYS A 109 11.39 -8.77 7.13
C LYS A 109 10.14 -7.88 7.09
N ILE A 110 9.41 -7.94 5.99
CA ILE A 110 8.18 -7.18 5.78
C ILE A 110 7.11 -8.17 5.33
N LEU A 111 5.94 -8.15 5.98
CA LEU A 111 4.76 -8.91 5.56
C LEU A 111 3.70 -7.94 5.04
N GLU A 112 3.20 -8.20 3.84
CA GLU A 112 2.06 -7.51 3.24
C GLU A 112 0.94 -8.52 2.95
N LEU A 113 -0.29 -8.15 3.32
CA LEU A 113 -1.49 -8.95 3.05
C LEU A 113 -2.34 -8.20 2.02
N GLY A 114 -2.42 -8.76 0.80
CA GLY A 114 -3.10 -8.19 -0.35
C GLY A 114 -2.24 -7.20 -1.14
N SER A 115 -1.42 -7.69 -2.08
CA SER A 115 -0.64 -6.81 -2.98
C SER A 115 -1.46 -6.18 -4.10
N SER A 116 -2.60 -6.75 -4.47
CA SER A 116 -3.35 -6.39 -5.68
C SER A 116 -2.42 -6.35 -6.90
N LEU A 117 -2.27 -5.20 -7.57
CA LEU A 117 -1.37 -5.00 -8.72
C LEU A 117 0.11 -4.76 -8.33
N GLY A 118 0.45 -4.81 -7.04
CA GLY A 118 1.83 -4.73 -6.52
C GLY A 118 2.38 -3.32 -6.26
N ILE A 119 1.58 -2.26 -6.46
CA ILE A 119 2.09 -0.88 -6.31
C ILE A 119 2.59 -0.60 -4.88
N SER A 120 1.84 -0.99 -3.84
CA SER A 120 2.27 -0.80 -2.45
C SER A 120 3.50 -1.65 -2.11
N THR A 121 3.54 -2.90 -2.57
CA THR A 121 4.70 -3.79 -2.44
C THR A 121 5.96 -3.15 -3.01
N CYS A 122 5.87 -2.49 -4.16
CA CYS A 122 7.00 -1.76 -4.75
C CYS A 122 7.53 -0.65 -3.83
N TYR A 123 6.65 0.09 -3.13
CA TYR A 123 7.09 1.11 -2.16
C TYR A 123 7.81 0.47 -0.97
N LEU A 124 7.30 -0.65 -0.47
CA LEU A 124 7.89 -1.38 0.65
C LEU A 124 9.28 -1.89 0.28
N ALA A 125 9.39 -2.59 -0.85
CA ALA A 125 10.64 -3.18 -1.35
C ALA A 125 11.72 -2.14 -1.63
N THR A 126 11.35 -1.01 -2.24
CA THR A 126 12.29 0.09 -2.54
C THR A 126 12.75 0.84 -1.28
N GLY A 127 11.94 0.87 -0.22
CA GLY A 127 12.31 1.53 1.04
C GLY A 127 13.51 0.91 1.74
N ASN A 128 13.67 -0.41 1.58
CA ASN A 128 14.84 -1.14 2.04
C ASN A 128 15.15 -2.30 1.08
N PRO A 129 16.06 -2.12 0.11
CA PRO A 129 16.46 -3.18 -0.82
C PRO A 129 17.08 -4.42 -0.16
N GLY A 130 17.54 -4.30 1.09
CA GLY A 130 18.06 -5.42 1.88
C GLY A 130 17.00 -6.15 2.72
N ALA A 131 15.74 -5.70 2.72
CA ALA A 131 14.65 -6.36 3.42
C ALA A 131 14.05 -7.50 2.59
N ASN A 132 13.62 -8.58 3.23
CA ASN A 132 12.80 -9.61 2.59
C ASN A 132 11.32 -9.22 2.70
N VAL A 133 10.68 -8.91 1.58
CA VAL A 133 9.24 -8.61 1.51
C VAL A 133 8.48 -9.86 1.12
N LEU A 134 7.65 -10.39 2.02
CA LEU A 134 6.65 -11.40 1.72
C LEU A 134 5.31 -10.71 1.49
N THR A 135 4.72 -10.89 0.32
CA THR A 135 3.35 -10.45 0.03
C THR A 135 2.46 -11.64 -0.31
N ILE A 136 1.24 -11.63 0.19
CA ILE A 136 0.23 -12.67 -0.09
C ILE A 136 -0.92 -12.03 -0.86
N GLU A 137 -1.30 -12.61 -1.99
CA GLU A 137 -2.42 -12.13 -2.81
C GLU A 137 -3.42 -13.25 -3.06
N GLY A 138 -4.70 -12.97 -2.78
CA GLY A 138 -5.77 -13.93 -2.99
C GLY A 138 -6.01 -14.20 -4.48
N CYS A 139 -6.14 -13.14 -5.28
CA CYS A 139 -6.53 -13.27 -6.69
C CYS A 139 -5.33 -13.66 -7.58
N PRO A 140 -5.36 -14.83 -8.27
CA PRO A 140 -4.24 -15.26 -9.11
C PRO A 140 -3.92 -14.31 -10.26
N GLU A 141 -4.92 -13.66 -10.85
CA GLU A 141 -4.72 -12.76 -11.99
C GLU A 141 -4.07 -11.43 -11.60
N THR A 142 -4.43 -10.85 -10.45
CA THR A 142 -3.74 -9.67 -9.92
C THR A 142 -2.33 -10.03 -9.48
N ALA A 143 -2.13 -11.19 -8.86
CA ALA A 143 -0.82 -11.70 -8.48
C ALA A 143 0.14 -11.87 -9.67
N LYS A 144 -0.35 -12.42 -10.80
CA LYS A 144 0.43 -12.52 -12.05
C LYS A 144 0.88 -11.14 -12.55
N LEU A 145 0.00 -10.15 -12.51
CA LEU A 145 0.33 -8.77 -12.89
C LEU A 145 1.32 -8.13 -11.91
N ALA A 146 1.13 -8.32 -10.61
CA ALA A 146 2.05 -7.84 -9.59
C ALA A 146 3.46 -8.40 -9.80
N LEU A 147 3.58 -9.71 -10.05
CA LEU A 147 4.86 -10.35 -10.33
C LEU A 147 5.53 -9.76 -11.59
N LYS A 148 4.77 -9.55 -12.68
CA LYS A 148 5.28 -8.86 -13.88
C LYS A 148 5.79 -7.46 -13.56
N ASN A 149 5.07 -6.72 -12.72
CA ASN A 149 5.45 -5.38 -12.30
C ASN A 149 6.74 -5.39 -11.46
N PHE A 150 6.91 -6.37 -10.55
CA PHE A 150 8.13 -6.52 -9.76
C PHE A 150 9.36 -6.79 -10.64
N TYR A 151 9.20 -7.66 -11.64
CA TYR A 151 10.26 -7.92 -12.63
C TYR A 151 10.60 -6.65 -13.44
N LYS A 152 9.59 -5.93 -13.93
CA LYS A 152 9.79 -4.67 -14.65
C LYS A 152 10.53 -3.63 -13.80
N MET A 153 10.21 -3.54 -12.52
CA MET A 153 10.85 -2.66 -11.54
C MET A 153 12.21 -3.16 -11.05
N LYS A 154 12.65 -4.36 -11.47
CA LYS A 154 13.90 -5.01 -11.04
C LYS A 154 13.99 -5.21 -9.52
N LEU A 155 12.85 -5.40 -8.85
CA LEU A 155 12.77 -5.62 -7.40
C LEU A 155 12.96 -7.11 -7.10
N LYS A 156 14.13 -7.46 -6.58
CA LYS A 156 14.52 -8.86 -6.30
C LYS A 156 14.22 -9.32 -4.89
N ASN A 157 13.84 -8.41 -4.01
CA ASN A 157 13.65 -8.64 -2.59
C ASN A 157 12.19 -8.89 -2.20
N ILE A 158 11.36 -9.28 -3.18
CA ILE A 158 9.94 -9.58 -3.01
C ILE A 158 9.70 -11.06 -3.28
N LYS A 159 9.03 -11.72 -2.34
CA LYS A 159 8.42 -13.04 -2.50
C LYS A 159 6.90 -12.86 -2.52
N LEU A 160 6.25 -13.31 -3.59
CA LEU A 160 4.80 -13.29 -3.72
C LEU A 160 4.24 -14.70 -3.56
N GLU A 161 3.26 -14.86 -2.67
CA GLU A 161 2.49 -16.09 -2.47
C GLU A 161 1.05 -15.87 -2.91
N ILE A 162 0.49 -16.85 -3.63
CA ILE A 162 -0.90 -16.81 -4.09
C ILE A 162 -1.77 -17.65 -3.16
N GLY A 163 -2.89 -17.10 -2.70
CA GLY A 163 -3.90 -17.81 -1.94
C GLY A 163 -4.50 -16.99 -0.81
N ASN A 164 -5.47 -17.59 -0.11
CA ASN A 164 -6.03 -16.99 1.10
C ASN A 164 -4.95 -16.95 2.20
N PHE A 165 -4.72 -15.76 2.77
CA PHE A 165 -3.76 -15.56 3.85
C PHE A 165 -4.12 -16.37 5.11
N ASP A 166 -5.41 -16.67 5.37
CA ASP A 166 -5.81 -17.53 6.51
C ASP A 166 -5.11 -18.90 6.43
N ASN A 167 -5.07 -19.48 5.23
CA ASN A 167 -4.44 -20.79 5.00
C ASN A 167 -2.90 -20.67 4.96
N LYS A 168 -2.38 -19.56 4.47
CA LYS A 168 -0.94 -19.34 4.27
C LYS A 168 -0.20 -18.92 5.55
N LEU A 169 -0.88 -18.31 6.52
CA LEU A 169 -0.29 -17.87 7.78
C LEU A 169 -0.29 -18.97 8.85
N ILE A 170 -1.21 -19.94 8.79
CA ILE A 170 -1.24 -21.09 9.71
C ILE A 170 -0.17 -22.13 9.36
N SER A 171 0.34 -22.11 8.13
CA SER A 171 1.34 -23.07 7.60
C SER A 171 2.78 -22.53 7.57
N ALA A 172 3.03 -21.36 8.16
CA ALA A 172 4.33 -20.68 8.20
C ALA A 172 4.90 -20.63 9.63
#